data_AF-A0A973QT83-F1
#
_entry.id   AF-A0A973QT83-F1
#
_cell.length_a   1.000
_cell.length_b   1.000
_cell.length_c   1.000
_cell.angle_alpha   90.00
_cell.angle_beta   90.00
_cell.angle_gamma   90.00
#
_symmetry.space_group_name_H-M   'P 1'
#
loop_
_entity.id
_entity.type
_entity.pdbx_description
1 polymer ?
#
loop_
_entity_poly.entity_id
_entity_poly.type
_entity_poly.pdbx_seq_one_letter_code
_entity_poly.pdbx_strand_id
1 'polypeptide(L)'
;MSGQQDVVRELVRAHGQTFAEEAGITLKDTPQPLYRLLVLALLLSARIRGSIAVDTARELYRAGLRDPRRMAEADWQQRVDALGRGGYRRYDERTATQLGDGADLLTERWGGDLRRMRKEADGDVDELRRLLQEVPGLGPAGADIFLREAQRVWPETAPYLDRKALDGAERLGLPKDPDRLVKLAGNTQPAVLAAALVRAALDKEVAEDSLRRAA
;
A
#
# COMPACT_ATOMS: atom_id res chain seq x y z
N MET A 1 -13.01 7.02 -27.20
CA MET A 1 -12.58 7.61 -25.92
C MET A 1 -13.63 7.43 -24.82
N SER A 2 -14.93 7.57 -25.11
CA SER A 2 -16.01 7.33 -24.12
C SER A 2 -15.91 5.96 -23.45
N GLY A 3 -15.81 4.87 -24.21
CA GLY A 3 -15.80 3.51 -23.62
C GLY A 3 -14.67 3.25 -22.61
N GLN A 4 -13.45 3.73 -22.86
CA GLN A 4 -12.34 3.57 -21.89
C GLN A 4 -12.53 4.45 -20.64
N GLN A 5 -13.10 5.65 -20.80
CA GLN A 5 -13.45 6.51 -19.67
C GLN A 5 -14.56 5.89 -18.82
N ASP A 6 -15.53 5.21 -19.46
CA ASP A 6 -16.61 4.51 -18.77
C ASP A 6 -16.07 3.29 -18.00
N VAL A 7 -15.12 2.53 -18.58
CA VAL A 7 -14.41 1.45 -17.87
C VAL A 7 -13.69 1.95 -16.62
N VAL A 8 -12.90 3.04 -16.74
CA VAL A 8 -12.21 3.61 -15.57
C VAL A 8 -13.21 4.12 -14.54
N ARG A 9 -14.31 4.74 -14.96
CA ARG A 9 -15.35 5.24 -14.06
C ARG A 9 -16.01 4.11 -13.28
N GLU A 10 -16.43 3.03 -13.93
CA GLU A 10 -17.06 1.90 -13.26
C GLU A 10 -16.08 1.16 -12.34
N LEU A 11 -14.82 0.99 -12.77
CA LEU A 11 -13.76 0.43 -11.93
C LEU A 11 -13.56 1.27 -10.66
N VAL A 12 -13.37 2.58 -10.79
CA VAL A 12 -13.15 3.49 -9.65
C VAL A 12 -14.38 3.56 -8.75
N ARG A 13 -15.58 3.57 -9.33
CA ARG A 13 -16.83 3.59 -8.57
C ARG A 13 -17.00 2.35 -7.69
N ALA A 14 -16.68 1.17 -8.22
CA ALA A 14 -16.84 -0.09 -7.49
C ALA A 14 -15.63 -0.43 -6.60
N HIS A 15 -14.43 -0.02 -7.00
CA HIS A 15 -13.16 -0.51 -6.44
C HIS A 15 -12.13 0.58 -6.10
N GLY A 16 -12.56 1.85 -6.05
CA GLY A 16 -11.69 2.99 -5.77
C GLY A 16 -11.26 3.16 -4.30
N GLN A 17 -11.81 2.37 -3.37
CA GLN A 17 -11.35 2.40 -1.98
C GLN A 17 -9.89 1.95 -1.88
N THR A 18 -9.04 2.81 -1.33
CA THR A 18 -7.60 2.51 -1.22
C THR A 18 -7.35 1.44 -0.16
N PHE A 19 -6.21 0.76 -0.21
CA PHE A 19 -5.89 -0.26 0.79
C PHE A 19 -5.68 0.35 2.18
N ALA A 20 -5.16 1.59 2.24
CA ALA A 20 -5.06 2.34 3.50
C ALA A 20 -6.46 2.62 4.09
N GLU A 21 -7.41 3.07 3.26
CA GLU A 21 -8.80 3.30 3.69
C GLU A 21 -9.47 2.01 4.15
N GLU A 22 -9.28 0.92 3.40
CA GLU A 22 -9.75 -0.41 3.78
C GLU A 22 -9.15 -0.78 5.15
N ALA A 23 -7.85 -0.63 5.38
CA ALA A 23 -7.21 -0.88 6.68
C ALA A 23 -7.60 0.10 7.81
N GLY A 24 -8.53 1.04 7.57
CA GLY A 24 -8.96 2.03 8.55
C GLY A 24 -7.86 3.04 8.89
N ILE A 25 -6.98 3.33 7.93
CA ILE A 25 -5.91 4.32 8.04
C ILE A 25 -6.40 5.61 7.38
N THR A 26 -6.76 6.59 8.19
CA THR A 26 -6.92 7.97 7.70
C THR A 26 -5.53 8.54 7.43
N LEU A 27 -5.09 8.42 6.18
CA LEU A 27 -3.74 8.82 5.78
C LEU A 27 -3.58 10.35 5.89
N LYS A 28 -2.52 10.77 6.58
CA LYS A 28 -2.09 12.16 6.78
C LYS A 28 -0.57 12.19 6.77
N ASP A 29 0.04 13.33 6.39
CA ASP A 29 1.50 13.52 6.42
C ASP A 29 2.03 13.71 7.86
N THR A 30 1.84 12.67 8.68
CA THR A 30 2.21 12.60 10.10
C THR A 30 2.78 11.21 10.41
N PRO A 31 3.62 11.06 11.45
CA PRO A 31 4.40 9.84 11.64
C PRO A 31 3.54 8.57 11.77
N GLN A 32 2.49 8.61 12.59
CA GLN A 32 1.70 7.41 12.90
C GLN A 32 0.92 6.86 11.69
N PRO A 33 0.13 7.64 10.92
CA PRO A 33 -0.52 7.12 9.71
C PRO A 33 0.45 6.57 8.67
N LEU A 34 1.60 7.22 8.47
CA LEU A 34 2.64 6.74 7.56
C LEU A 34 3.26 5.43 8.04
N TYR A 35 3.52 5.28 9.34
CA TYR A 35 4.00 4.03 9.89
C TYR A 35 2.99 2.89 9.73
N ARG A 36 1.70 3.16 9.99
CA ARG A 36 0.62 2.19 9.74
C ARG A 36 0.57 1.78 8.27
N LEU A 37 0.79 2.72 7.34
CA LEU A 37 0.87 2.42 5.91
C LEU A 37 2.09 1.53 5.59
N LEU A 38 3.25 1.77 6.19
CA LEU A 38 4.43 0.92 6.02
C LEU A 38 4.17 -0.53 6.49
N VAL A 39 3.55 -0.69 7.66
CA VAL A 39 3.17 -2.01 8.18
C VAL A 39 2.19 -2.71 7.23
N LEU A 40 1.17 -1.99 6.73
CA LEU A 40 0.25 -2.53 5.75
C LEU A 40 0.97 -2.97 4.46
N ALA A 41 1.89 -2.14 3.96
CA ALA A 41 2.68 -2.45 2.77
C ALA A 41 3.56 -3.70 2.94
N LEU A 42 4.19 -3.84 4.10
CA LEU A 42 4.95 -5.04 4.48
C LEU A 42 4.04 -6.28 4.44
N LEU A 43 2.88 -6.23 5.08
CA LEU A 43 1.95 -7.37 5.15
C LEU A 43 1.41 -7.76 3.76
N LEU A 44 1.06 -6.78 2.93
CA LEU A 44 0.57 -6.96 1.56
C LEU A 44 1.65 -7.46 0.59
N SER A 45 2.94 -7.31 0.92
CA SER A 45 4.04 -7.74 0.06
C SER A 45 4.25 -9.27 0.05
N ALA A 46 3.74 -9.97 1.06
CA ALA A 46 3.82 -11.43 1.13
C ALA A 46 2.82 -12.12 0.19
N ARG A 47 3.06 -13.40 -0.11
CA ARG A 47 2.15 -14.24 -0.90
C ARG A 47 0.94 -14.68 -0.07
N ILE A 48 0.06 -13.73 0.24
CA ILE A 48 -1.13 -13.90 1.05
C ILE A 48 -2.33 -13.17 0.43
N ARG A 49 -3.55 -13.51 0.85
CA ARG A 49 -4.76 -12.78 0.43
C ARG A 49 -4.73 -11.36 0.98
N GLY A 50 -5.03 -10.38 0.15
CA GLY A 50 -5.02 -8.96 0.53
C GLY A 50 -5.92 -8.65 1.72
N SER A 51 -7.11 -9.27 1.79
CA SER A 51 -8.03 -9.10 2.93
C SER A 51 -7.41 -9.53 4.26
N ILE A 52 -6.66 -10.64 4.28
CA ILE A 52 -5.95 -11.10 5.49
C ILE A 52 -4.90 -10.07 5.92
N ALA A 53 -4.14 -9.51 4.98
CA ALA A 53 -3.15 -8.47 5.30
C ALA A 53 -3.81 -7.18 5.83
N VAL A 54 -4.93 -6.75 5.25
CA VAL A 54 -5.72 -5.61 5.72
C VAL A 54 -6.26 -5.84 7.13
N ASP A 55 -6.87 -7.00 7.39
CA ASP A 55 -7.39 -7.36 8.71
C ASP A 55 -6.27 -7.47 9.75
N THR A 56 -5.13 -8.02 9.36
CA THR A 56 -3.93 -8.10 10.20
C THR A 56 -3.40 -6.71 10.56
N ALA A 57 -3.35 -5.78 9.61
CA ALA A 57 -2.96 -4.40 9.89
C ALA A 57 -3.90 -3.72 10.91
N ARG A 58 -5.21 -3.99 10.81
CA ARG A 58 -6.21 -3.52 11.81
C ARG A 58 -5.96 -4.16 13.18
N GLU A 59 -5.65 -5.45 13.24
CA GLU A 59 -5.36 -6.17 14.49
C GLU A 59 -4.08 -5.70 15.18
N LEU A 60 -2.99 -5.46 14.44
CA LEU A 60 -1.75 -4.87 14.99
C LEU A 60 -2.05 -3.50 15.62
N TYR A 61 -2.85 -2.67 14.93
CA TYR A 61 -3.27 -1.38 15.48
C TYR A 61 -4.11 -1.52 16.76
N ARG A 62 -5.08 -2.44 16.77
CA ARG A 62 -5.92 -2.72 17.97
C ARG A 62 -5.08 -3.21 19.15
N ALA A 63 -4.05 -4.01 18.87
CA ALA A 63 -3.09 -4.51 19.86
C ALA A 63 -2.16 -3.42 20.43
N GLY A 64 -2.21 -2.18 19.92
CA GLY A 64 -1.39 -1.08 20.42
C GLY A 64 -0.06 -0.90 19.69
N LEU A 65 0.21 -1.69 18.65
CA LEU A 65 1.43 -1.66 17.83
C LEU A 65 1.32 -0.58 16.74
N ARG A 66 1.11 0.67 17.17
CA ARG A 66 0.62 1.76 16.30
C ARG A 66 1.72 2.67 15.75
N ASP A 67 2.91 2.62 16.34
CA ASP A 67 4.07 3.46 16.01
C ASP A 67 5.36 2.66 16.22
N PRO A 68 6.51 3.10 15.66
CA PRO A 68 7.77 2.36 15.76
C PRO A 68 8.16 2.06 17.21
N ARG A 69 8.05 3.03 18.11
CA ARG A 69 8.40 2.82 19.53
C ARG A 69 7.56 1.70 20.15
N ARG A 70 6.23 1.76 20.00
CA ARG A 70 5.35 0.72 20.56
C ARG A 70 5.55 -0.64 19.90
N MET A 71 5.89 -0.68 18.62
CA MET A 71 6.23 -1.92 17.94
C MET A 71 7.53 -2.51 18.51
N ALA A 72 8.58 -1.70 18.64
CA ALA A 72 9.89 -2.08 19.18
C ALA A 72 9.81 -2.55 20.64
N GLU A 73 9.06 -1.84 21.49
CA GLU A 73 8.87 -2.18 22.91
C GLU A 73 8.06 -3.48 23.13
N ALA A 74 7.21 -3.86 22.17
CA ALA A 74 6.41 -5.08 22.28
C ALA A 74 7.30 -6.31 22.17
N ASP A 75 7.06 -7.31 23.03
CA ASP A 75 7.79 -8.56 22.93
C ASP A 75 7.40 -9.32 21.65
N TRP A 76 8.23 -10.28 21.26
CA TRP A 76 8.04 -11.04 20.03
C TRP A 76 6.70 -11.81 20.04
N GLN A 77 6.30 -12.37 21.18
CA GLN A 77 5.06 -13.14 21.30
C GLN A 77 3.83 -12.25 21.12
N GLN A 78 3.83 -11.03 21.66
CA GLN A 78 2.76 -10.05 21.47
C GLN A 78 2.55 -9.71 19.98
N ARG A 79 3.65 -9.59 19.22
CA ARG A 79 3.58 -9.37 17.77
C ARG A 79 3.02 -10.61 17.05
N VAL A 80 3.51 -11.80 17.37
CA VAL A 80 3.00 -13.08 16.81
C VAL A 80 1.52 -13.25 17.10
N ASP A 81 1.07 -13.02 18.33
CA ASP A 81 -0.33 -13.17 18.72
C ASP A 81 -1.23 -12.19 17.96
N ALA A 82 -0.78 -10.96 17.76
CA ALA A 82 -1.51 -9.96 16.97
C ALA A 82 -1.60 -10.33 15.48
N LEU A 83 -0.51 -10.84 14.90
CA LEU A 83 -0.48 -11.38 13.54
C LEU A 83 -1.44 -12.59 13.40
N GLY A 84 -1.43 -13.48 14.39
CA GLY A 84 -2.29 -14.67 14.46
C GLY A 84 -3.78 -14.34 14.54
N ARG A 85 -4.18 -13.32 15.31
CA ARG A 85 -5.56 -12.81 15.36
C ARG A 85 -6.03 -12.27 14.01
N GLY A 86 -5.12 -11.64 13.26
CA GLY A 86 -5.37 -11.18 11.89
C GLY A 86 -5.44 -12.29 10.83
N GLY A 87 -5.12 -13.53 11.20
CA GLY A 87 -5.07 -14.66 10.28
C GLY A 87 -3.73 -14.83 9.54
N TYR A 88 -2.69 -14.08 9.91
CA TYR A 88 -1.37 -14.08 9.26
C TYR A 88 -0.45 -15.23 9.70
N ARG A 89 -1.00 -16.40 10.05
CA ARG A 89 -0.29 -17.49 10.73
C ARG A 89 0.83 -18.16 9.93
N ARG A 90 0.85 -18.00 8.60
CA ARG A 90 1.85 -18.67 7.75
C ARG A 90 3.24 -18.06 7.90
N TYR A 91 3.29 -16.78 8.26
CA TYR A 91 4.51 -15.96 8.24
C TYR A 91 4.67 -15.16 9.54
N ASP A 92 3.83 -15.40 10.54
CA ASP A 92 3.73 -14.59 11.75
C ASP A 92 5.05 -14.49 12.50
N GLU A 93 5.77 -15.59 12.74
CA GLU A 93 7.06 -15.59 13.43
C GLU A 93 8.10 -14.70 12.74
N ARG A 94 8.29 -14.91 11.43
CA ARG A 94 9.23 -14.12 10.62
C ARG A 94 8.81 -12.65 10.55
N THR A 95 7.52 -12.41 10.34
CA THR A 95 6.98 -11.05 10.22
C THR A 95 7.04 -10.33 11.57
N ALA A 96 6.87 -11.01 12.70
CA ALA A 96 7.03 -10.43 14.03
C ALA A 96 8.46 -9.94 14.28
N THR A 97 9.47 -10.71 13.85
CA THR A 97 10.88 -10.28 13.87
C THR A 97 11.08 -9.07 12.96
N GLN A 98 10.64 -9.14 11.69
CA GLN A 98 10.79 -8.05 10.73
C GLN A 98 10.13 -6.74 11.19
N LEU A 99 8.95 -6.81 11.80
CA LEU A 99 8.26 -5.65 12.35
C LEU A 99 9.02 -5.01 13.51
N GLY A 100 9.66 -5.82 14.36
CA GLY A 100 10.54 -5.35 15.43
C GLY A 100 11.79 -4.67 14.88
N ASP A 101 12.57 -5.41 14.11
CA ASP A 101 13.83 -4.93 13.53
C ASP A 101 13.62 -3.67 12.68
N GLY A 102 12.52 -3.62 11.92
CA GLY A 102 12.17 -2.45 11.13
C GLY A 102 11.74 -1.26 11.98
N ALA A 103 11.08 -1.49 13.12
CA ALA A 103 10.75 -0.42 14.05
C ALA A 103 11.99 0.16 14.75
N ASP A 104 12.95 -0.69 15.11
CA ASP A 104 14.24 -0.27 15.67
C ASP A 104 15.03 0.54 14.65
N LEU A 105 15.21 0.03 13.42
CA LEU A 105 15.87 0.74 12.32
C LEU A 105 15.24 2.12 12.08
N LEU A 106 13.91 2.18 12.03
CA LEU A 106 13.19 3.44 11.82
C LEU A 106 13.44 4.44 12.94
N THR A 107 13.50 3.96 14.17
CA THR A 107 13.75 4.78 15.35
C THR A 107 15.18 5.31 15.34
N GLU A 108 16.17 4.45 15.06
CA GLU A 108 17.58 4.80 15.07
C GLU A 108 17.97 5.81 13.97
N ARG A 109 17.58 5.54 12.72
CA ARG A 109 18.02 6.36 11.58
C ARG A 109 17.13 7.58 11.35
N TRP A 110 15.82 7.42 11.53
CA TRP A 110 14.84 8.45 11.18
C TRP A 110 14.00 8.92 12.37
N GLY A 111 14.36 8.57 13.60
CA GLY A 111 13.62 9.01 14.80
C GLY A 111 12.17 8.54 14.83
N GLY A 112 11.86 7.44 14.13
CA GLY A 112 10.51 6.87 14.00
C GLY A 112 9.59 7.66 13.05
N ASP A 113 10.15 8.53 12.21
CA ASP A 113 9.38 9.39 11.31
C ASP A 113 9.78 9.21 9.85
N LEU A 114 8.93 8.53 9.07
CA LEU A 114 9.12 8.27 7.64
C LEU A 114 9.24 9.55 6.79
N ARG A 115 8.81 10.71 7.31
CA ARG A 115 9.02 11.99 6.63
C ARG A 115 10.50 12.39 6.60
N ARG A 116 11.30 11.92 7.56
CA ARG A 116 12.76 12.09 7.54
C ARG A 116 13.41 11.19 6.49
N MET A 117 12.90 9.97 6.30
CA MET A 117 13.31 9.09 5.19
C MET A 117 12.98 9.73 3.83
N ARG A 118 11.76 10.28 3.67
CA ARG A 118 11.40 11.08 2.49
C ARG A 118 12.32 12.28 2.28
N LYS A 119 12.67 13.00 3.36
CA LYS A 119 13.59 14.14 3.28
C LYS A 119 15.00 13.71 2.85
N GLU A 120 15.47 12.56 3.31
CA GLU A 120 16.77 12.01 2.91
C GLU A 120 16.82 11.66 1.41
N ALA A 121 15.69 11.22 0.84
CA ALA A 121 15.57 11.00 -0.60
C ALA A 121 15.54 12.30 -1.43
N ASP A 122 15.36 13.47 -0.81
CA ASP A 122 15.40 14.80 -1.44
C ASP A 122 14.56 14.93 -2.74
N GLY A 123 13.37 14.32 -2.73
CA GLY A 123 12.45 14.35 -3.89
C GLY A 123 12.75 13.31 -4.97
N ASP A 124 13.82 12.50 -4.83
CA ASP A 124 14.09 11.36 -5.69
C ASP A 124 13.22 10.16 -5.27
N VAL A 125 12.26 9.81 -6.12
CA VAL A 125 11.31 8.71 -5.88
C VAL A 125 12.01 7.35 -5.92
N ASP A 126 13.04 7.18 -6.76
CA ASP A 126 13.80 5.93 -6.84
C ASP A 126 14.68 5.74 -5.60
N GLU A 127 15.26 6.82 -5.09
CA GLU A 127 15.98 6.79 -3.82
C GLU A 127 15.03 6.51 -2.64
N LEU A 128 13.87 7.16 -2.58
CA LEU A 128 12.85 6.87 -1.56
C LEU A 128 12.42 5.39 -1.62
N ARG A 129 12.22 4.87 -2.83
CA ARG A 129 11.91 3.45 -3.06
C ARG A 129 13.04 2.54 -2.59
N ARG A 130 14.31 2.94 -2.76
CA ARG A 130 15.49 2.21 -2.27
C ARG A 130 15.55 2.23 -0.74
N LEU A 131 15.37 3.38 -0.11
CA LEU A 131 15.36 3.55 1.35
C LEU A 131 14.24 2.73 2.02
N LEU A 132 13.06 2.70 1.42
CA LEU A 132 11.95 1.85 1.86
C LEU A 132 12.35 0.37 1.91
N GLN A 133 13.13 -0.09 0.92
CA GLN A 133 13.58 -1.49 0.85
C GLN A 133 14.68 -1.84 1.87
N GLU A 134 15.22 -0.87 2.59
CA GLU A 134 16.12 -1.14 3.72
C GLU A 134 15.36 -1.63 4.95
N VAL A 135 14.04 -1.38 5.02
CA VAL A 135 13.18 -1.88 6.11
C VAL A 135 13.06 -3.41 5.99
N PRO A 136 13.40 -4.18 7.05
CA PRO A 136 13.28 -5.63 7.06
C PRO A 136 11.90 -6.12 6.62
N GLY A 137 11.88 -7.02 5.62
CA GLY A 137 10.65 -7.57 5.07
C GLY A 137 9.97 -6.72 3.99
N LEU A 138 10.43 -5.49 3.74
CA LEU A 138 9.92 -4.67 2.64
C LEU A 138 10.75 -4.87 1.37
N GLY A 139 10.30 -5.75 0.47
CA GLY A 139 10.92 -5.90 -0.85
C GLY A 139 10.43 -4.87 -1.88
N PRO A 140 10.86 -4.98 -3.15
CA PRO A 140 10.43 -4.11 -4.24
C PRO A 140 8.90 -3.91 -4.30
N ALA A 141 8.13 -4.99 -4.18
CA ALA A 141 6.67 -4.93 -4.19
C ALA A 141 6.10 -4.17 -2.99
N GLY A 142 6.71 -4.30 -1.80
CA GLY A 142 6.30 -3.58 -0.60
C GLY A 142 6.54 -2.08 -0.73
N ALA A 143 7.68 -1.68 -1.29
CA ALA A 143 7.96 -0.28 -1.58
C ALA A 143 6.96 0.29 -2.61
N ASP A 144 6.67 -0.45 -3.67
CA ASP A 144 5.68 -0.04 -4.68
C ASP A 144 4.26 0.10 -4.05
N ILE A 145 3.87 -0.82 -3.15
CA ILE A 145 2.60 -0.73 -2.39
C ILE A 145 2.56 0.55 -1.55
N PHE A 146 3.65 0.85 -0.82
CA PHE A 146 3.72 2.04 0.02
C PHE A 146 3.59 3.32 -0.83
N LEU A 147 4.36 3.44 -1.91
CA LEU A 147 4.38 4.63 -2.78
C LEU A 147 3.04 4.88 -3.47
N ARG A 148 2.32 3.82 -3.88
CA ARG A 148 0.96 3.93 -4.44
C ARG A 148 -0.02 4.63 -3.51
N GLU A 149 0.08 4.41 -2.20
CA GLU A 149 -0.81 5.03 -1.21
C GLU A 149 -0.26 6.38 -0.74
N ALA A 150 1.06 6.48 -0.57
CA ALA A 150 1.74 7.68 -0.08
C ALA A 150 1.53 8.90 -0.97
N GLN A 151 1.33 8.72 -2.28
CA GLN A 151 1.08 9.81 -3.22
C GLN A 151 -0.14 10.70 -2.87
N ARG A 152 -1.05 10.23 -2.00
CA ARG A 152 -2.14 11.07 -1.47
C ARG A 152 -1.65 12.22 -0.59
N VAL A 153 -0.52 12.02 0.07
CA VAL A 153 0.04 12.97 1.04
C VAL A 153 1.44 13.44 0.65
N TRP A 154 2.11 12.75 -0.29
CA TRP A 154 3.41 13.09 -0.87
C TRP A 154 3.26 13.31 -2.39
N PRO A 155 2.79 14.49 -2.84
CA PRO A 155 2.44 14.74 -4.24
C PRO A 155 3.57 14.54 -5.24
N GLU A 156 4.82 14.67 -4.83
CA GLU A 156 5.99 14.45 -5.69
C GLU A 156 6.13 13.00 -6.16
N THR A 157 5.50 12.04 -5.48
CA THR A 157 5.49 10.65 -5.94
C THR A 157 4.40 10.43 -7.00
N ALA A 158 3.51 11.39 -7.23
CA ALA A 158 2.39 11.25 -8.16
C ALA A 158 2.78 11.64 -9.60
N PRO A 159 2.26 10.93 -10.62
CA PRO A 159 1.48 9.71 -10.51
C PRO A 159 2.37 8.47 -10.29
N TYR A 160 2.09 7.70 -9.23
CA TYR A 160 2.74 6.40 -9.02
C TYR A 160 1.83 5.26 -9.48
N LEU A 161 2.04 4.81 -10.73
CA LEU A 161 1.37 3.66 -11.34
C LEU A 161 2.40 2.58 -11.64
N ASP A 162 2.67 1.74 -10.64
CA ASP A 162 3.65 0.65 -10.74
C ASP A 162 3.18 -0.47 -11.69
N ARG A 163 4.08 -1.41 -11.95
CA ARG A 163 3.81 -2.56 -12.85
C ARG A 163 2.51 -3.29 -12.51
N LYS A 164 2.19 -3.47 -11.23
CA LYS A 164 0.97 -4.18 -10.84
C LYS A 164 -0.29 -3.41 -11.18
N ALA A 165 -0.31 -2.08 -11.07
CA ALA A 165 -1.40 -1.27 -11.57
C ALA A 165 -1.51 -1.35 -13.11
N LEU A 166 -0.38 -1.34 -13.82
CA LEU A 166 -0.35 -1.46 -15.29
C LEU A 166 -0.81 -2.83 -15.79
N ASP A 167 -0.57 -3.91 -15.06
CA ASP A 167 -1.14 -5.24 -15.34
C ASP A 167 -2.68 -5.21 -15.26
N GLY A 168 -3.23 -4.42 -14.33
CA GLY A 168 -4.66 -4.22 -14.19
C GLY A 168 -5.25 -3.42 -15.35
N ALA A 169 -4.56 -2.36 -15.76
CA ALA A 169 -4.93 -1.57 -16.93
C ALA A 169 -4.98 -2.45 -18.19
N GLU A 170 -3.97 -3.30 -18.41
CA GLU A 170 -3.93 -4.23 -19.53
C GLU A 170 -5.13 -5.19 -19.56
N ARG A 171 -5.48 -5.78 -18.42
CA ARG A 171 -6.63 -6.69 -18.31
C ARG A 171 -7.95 -6.02 -18.66
N LEU A 172 -8.04 -4.71 -18.45
CA LEU A 172 -9.20 -3.89 -18.77
C LEU A 172 -9.17 -3.31 -20.20
N GLY A 173 -8.15 -3.64 -21.02
CA GLY A 173 -7.99 -3.05 -22.35
C GLY A 173 -7.66 -1.55 -22.32
N LEU A 174 -7.12 -1.05 -21.21
CA LEU A 174 -6.69 0.33 -21.03
C LEU A 174 -5.22 0.50 -21.46
N PRO A 175 -4.78 1.72 -21.80
CA PRO A 175 -3.37 1.99 -22.09
C PRO A 175 -2.47 1.69 -20.88
N LYS A 176 -1.23 1.25 -21.12
CA LYS A 176 -0.19 1.08 -20.09
C LYS A 176 0.63 2.35 -19.82
N ASP A 177 0.29 3.45 -20.48
CA ASP A 177 0.95 4.74 -20.29
C ASP A 177 0.32 5.48 -19.10
N PRO A 178 1.10 5.86 -18.07
CA PRO A 178 0.57 6.50 -16.87
C PRO A 178 -0.19 7.80 -17.14
N ASP A 179 0.33 8.67 -18.02
CA ASP A 179 -0.29 9.97 -18.32
C ASP A 179 -1.65 9.79 -19.01
N ARG A 180 -1.74 8.81 -19.93
CA ARG A 180 -3.02 8.45 -20.57
C ARG A 180 -4.00 7.86 -19.57
N LEU A 181 -3.56 7.06 -18.61
CA LEU A 181 -4.43 6.52 -17.55
C LEU A 181 -4.98 7.63 -16.66
N VAL A 182 -4.13 8.56 -16.23
CA VAL A 182 -4.55 9.73 -15.44
C VAL A 182 -5.53 10.60 -16.22
N LYS A 183 -5.28 10.82 -17.53
CA LYS A 183 -6.21 11.54 -18.40
C LYS A 183 -7.58 10.86 -18.53
N LEU A 184 -7.62 9.53 -18.62
CA LEU A 184 -8.88 8.76 -18.64
C LEU A 184 -9.62 8.86 -17.30
N ALA A 185 -8.88 8.92 -16.19
CA ALA A 185 -9.43 8.99 -14.84
C ALA A 185 -9.98 10.36 -14.44
N GLY A 186 -9.67 11.42 -15.20
CA GLY A 186 -10.22 12.76 -15.01
C GLY A 186 -9.86 13.32 -13.62
N ASN A 187 -10.87 13.63 -12.82
CA ASN A 187 -10.70 14.19 -11.47
C ASN A 187 -10.41 13.13 -10.38
N THR A 188 -10.27 11.85 -10.76
CA THR A 188 -9.94 10.79 -9.82
C THR A 188 -8.51 10.96 -9.31
N GLN A 189 -8.32 10.88 -8.00
CA GLN A 189 -6.97 10.94 -7.40
C GLN A 189 -6.10 9.77 -7.90
N PRO A 190 -4.82 9.99 -8.25
CA PRO A 190 -3.93 8.92 -8.72
C PRO A 190 -3.84 7.69 -7.81
N ALA A 191 -3.88 7.86 -6.48
CA ALA A 191 -3.89 6.74 -5.54
C ALA A 191 -5.16 5.87 -5.63
N VAL A 192 -6.32 6.50 -5.83
CA VAL A 192 -7.61 5.83 -6.00
C VAL A 192 -7.61 5.03 -7.31
N LEU A 193 -7.10 5.63 -8.39
CA LEU A 193 -6.92 4.94 -9.66
C LEU A 193 -5.96 3.75 -9.51
N ALA A 194 -4.81 3.94 -8.86
CA ALA A 194 -3.81 2.90 -8.64
C ALA A 194 -4.40 1.72 -7.86
N ALA A 195 -5.14 1.98 -6.77
CA ALA A 195 -5.78 0.94 -5.96
C ALA A 195 -6.80 0.14 -6.79
N ALA A 196 -7.64 0.81 -7.57
CA ALA A 196 -8.66 0.17 -8.39
C ALA A 196 -8.05 -0.72 -9.49
N LEU A 197 -7.01 -0.21 -10.17
CA LEU A 197 -6.25 -0.97 -11.17
C LEU A 197 -5.56 -2.20 -10.56
N VAL A 198 -4.95 -2.06 -9.37
CA VAL A 198 -4.33 -3.19 -8.67
C VAL A 198 -5.36 -4.26 -8.31
N ARG A 199 -6.59 -3.89 -7.94
CA ARG A 199 -7.66 -4.86 -7.69
C ARG A 199 -8.03 -5.65 -8.95
N ALA A 200 -8.15 -4.99 -10.11
CA ALA A 200 -8.32 -5.68 -11.40
C ALA A 200 -7.12 -6.59 -11.76
N ALA A 201 -5.91 -6.23 -11.33
CA ALA A 201 -4.72 -7.05 -11.51
C ALA A 201 -4.65 -8.26 -10.55
N LEU A 202 -5.37 -8.24 -9.43
CA LEU A 202 -5.38 -9.31 -8.43
C LEU A 202 -6.58 -10.24 -8.60
N ASP A 203 -7.71 -9.73 -9.06
CA ASP A 203 -8.96 -10.46 -9.21
C ASP A 203 -9.54 -10.29 -10.61
N LYS A 204 -9.75 -11.42 -11.30
CA LYS A 204 -10.28 -11.43 -12.67
C LYS A 204 -11.74 -10.97 -12.70
N GLU A 205 -12.53 -11.30 -11.66
CA GLU A 205 -13.94 -10.91 -11.59
C GLU A 205 -14.11 -9.40 -11.50
N VAL A 206 -13.19 -8.71 -10.82
CA VAL A 206 -13.16 -7.23 -10.78
C VAL A 206 -13.01 -6.64 -12.17
N ALA A 207 -12.11 -7.20 -12.99
CA ALA A 207 -11.89 -6.73 -14.35
C ALA A 207 -13.11 -7.01 -15.24
N GLU A 208 -13.63 -8.23 -15.19
CA GLU A 208 -14.79 -8.62 -16.00
C GLU A 208 -16.06 -7.86 -15.62
N ASP A 209 -16.31 -7.61 -14.33
CA ASP A 209 -17.46 -6.84 -13.87
C ASP A 209 -17.38 -5.39 -14.31
N SER A 210 -16.19 -4.77 -14.22
CA SER A 210 -15.97 -3.40 -14.68
C SER A 210 -16.21 -3.25 -16.18
N LEU A 211 -15.76 -4.22 -16.98
CA LEU A 211 -16.00 -4.25 -18.43
C LEU A 211 -17.48 -4.42 -18.77
N ARG A 212 -18.18 -5.33 -18.08
CA ARG A 212 -19.62 -5.55 -18.29
C ARG A 212 -20.47 -4.33 -17.95
N ARG A 213 -20.13 -3.58 -16.89
CA ARG A 213 -20.86 -2.37 -16.48
C ARG A 213 -20.63 -1.17 -17.39
N ALA A 214 -19.50 -1.15 -18.10
CA ALA A 214 -19.11 -0.06 -18.99
C ALA A 214 -19.59 -0.24 -20.44
N ALA A 215 -20.12 -1.43 -20.78
CA ALA A 215 -20.70 -1.76 -22.08
C ALA A 215 -22.15 -1.26 -22.20
#